data_AF-A0A1F7GI50-F1
#
_entry.id   AF-A0A1F7GI50-F1
#
_cell.length_a   1.000
_cell.length_b   1.000
_cell.length_c   1.000
_cell.angle_alpha   90.00
_cell.angle_beta   90.00
_cell.angle_gamma   90.00
#
_symmetry.space_group_name_H-M   'P 1'
#
loop_
_entity.id
_entity.type
_entity.pdbx_description
1 polymer ?
#
loop_
_entity_poly.entity_id
_entity_poly.type
_entity_poly.pdbx_seq_one_letter_code
_entity_poly.pdbx_strand_id
1 'polypeptide(L)'
;MIGSVYAQIEPLAGNSCLSPEGVATIKCMEVIARNLLFIASTFVLLILFVMLVVGAIKYITSGGEPEKLQGAQNTLKFAIIGTALFIGSFLILNTIQVLFLGGAKGDTSLFKFTIPEYKP
;
A
#
# COMPACT_ATOMS: atom_id res chain seq x y z
N MET A 1 -7.12 -22.99 -4.02
CA MET A 1 -7.53 -21.76 -4.71
C MET A 1 -6.43 -20.74 -4.50
N ILE A 2 -5.70 -20.47 -5.58
CA ILE A 2 -4.47 -19.68 -5.60
C ILE A 2 -4.91 -18.22 -5.50
N GLY A 3 -4.61 -17.57 -4.38
CA GLY A 3 -4.94 -16.17 -4.16
C GLY A 3 -4.38 -15.34 -5.30
N SER A 4 -5.25 -14.64 -6.01
CA SER A 4 -4.89 -13.70 -7.06
C SER A 4 -3.75 -12.82 -6.57
N VAL A 5 -2.58 -13.03 -7.18
CA VAL A 5 -1.41 -12.18 -7.00
C VAL A 5 -1.86 -10.75 -7.29
N TYR A 6 -1.72 -9.86 -6.32
CA TYR A 6 -2.18 -8.46 -6.34
C TYR A 6 -1.52 -7.60 -7.44
N ALA A 7 -0.80 -8.19 -8.40
CA ALA A 7 -0.10 -7.52 -9.49
C ALA A 7 -0.97 -7.07 -10.66
N GLN A 8 -2.30 -7.13 -10.55
CA GLN A 8 -3.22 -6.75 -11.63
C GLN A 8 -3.78 -5.36 -11.33
N ILE A 9 -3.38 -4.38 -12.14
CA ILE A 9 -4.05 -3.09 -12.28
C ILE A 9 -5.49 -3.42 -12.70
N GLU A 10 -6.47 -3.21 -11.83
CA GLU A 10 -7.86 -3.49 -12.18
C GLU A 10 -8.31 -2.56 -13.30
N PRO A 11 -8.72 -3.08 -14.47
CA PRO A 11 -9.18 -2.24 -15.56
C PRO A 11 -10.51 -1.60 -15.16
N LEU A 12 -10.63 -0.29 -15.40
CA LEU A 12 -11.84 0.49 -15.15
C LEU A 12 -13.09 -0.09 -15.86
N ALA A 13 -12.88 -0.87 -16.92
CA ALA A 13 -13.91 -1.53 -17.71
C ALA A 13 -14.31 -2.95 -17.22
N GLY A 14 -13.55 -3.55 -16.30
CA GLY A 14 -13.84 -4.90 -15.76
C GLY A 14 -14.69 -4.89 -14.49
N ASN A 15 -14.88 -3.71 -13.88
CA ASN A 15 -15.49 -3.56 -12.57
C ASN A 15 -16.86 -2.88 -12.75
N SER A 16 -17.91 -3.48 -12.20
CA SER A 16 -19.31 -3.01 -12.22
C SER A 16 -19.51 -1.75 -11.36
N CYS A 17 -18.66 -0.74 -11.55
CA CYS A 17 -18.69 0.54 -10.85
C CYS A 17 -19.56 1.59 -11.59
N LEU A 18 -19.95 1.27 -12.82
CA LEU A 18 -20.98 1.96 -13.59
C LEU A 18 -22.33 1.26 -13.34
N SER A 19 -23.35 2.03 -12.98
CA SER A 19 -24.74 1.52 -12.96
C SER A 19 -25.22 1.24 -14.39
N PRO A 20 -26.29 0.44 -14.58
CA PRO A 20 -26.87 0.15 -15.91
C PRO A 20 -27.25 1.42 -16.72
N GLU A 21 -27.40 2.55 -16.04
CA GLU A 21 -27.76 3.86 -16.58
C GLU A 21 -26.53 4.71 -17.00
N GLY A 22 -25.31 4.18 -16.88
CA GLY A 22 -24.07 4.85 -17.30
C GLY A 22 -23.54 5.91 -16.33
N VAL A 23 -24.09 6.00 -15.11
CA VAL A 23 -23.59 6.93 -14.08
C VAL A 23 -22.42 6.33 -13.27
N ALA A 24 -21.40 7.16 -13.05
CA ALA A 24 -20.24 6.80 -12.24
C ALA A 24 -20.61 6.79 -10.75
N THR A 25 -20.60 5.60 -10.14
CA THR A 25 -20.85 5.46 -8.69
C THR A 25 -19.57 5.74 -7.90
N ILE A 26 -19.69 6.10 -6.61
CA ILE A 26 -18.56 6.26 -5.66
C ILE A 26 -17.60 5.04 -5.66
N LYS A 27 -18.08 3.85 -6.05
CA LYS A 27 -17.27 2.65 -6.26
C LYS A 27 -16.18 2.81 -7.33
N CYS A 28 -16.38 3.63 -8.36
CA CYS A 28 -15.32 3.84 -9.36
C CYS A 28 -14.13 4.61 -8.76
N MET A 29 -14.37 5.47 -7.77
CA MET A 29 -13.31 6.21 -7.09
C MET A 29 -12.48 5.31 -6.18
N GLU A 30 -13.10 4.29 -5.59
CA GLU A 30 -12.38 3.23 -4.87
C GLU A 30 -11.40 2.48 -5.78
N VAL A 31 -11.81 2.10 -7.00
CA VAL A 31 -10.94 1.39 -7.96
C VAL A 31 -9.72 2.23 -8.32
N ILE A 32 -9.92 3.52 -8.60
CA ILE A 32 -8.82 4.44 -8.91
C ILE A 32 -7.89 4.60 -7.70
N ALA A 33 -8.45 4.78 -6.50
CA ALA A 33 -7.68 4.91 -5.27
C ALA A 33 -6.87 3.63 -4.96
N ARG A 34 -7.47 2.45 -5.13
CA ARG A 34 -6.81 1.16 -4.92
C ARG A 34 -5.66 0.96 -5.89
N ASN A 35 -5.88 1.25 -7.17
CA ASN A 35 -4.83 1.13 -8.19
C ASN A 35 -3.69 2.14 -7.95
N LEU A 36 -4.02 3.37 -7.58
CA LEU A 36 -3.02 4.39 -7.25
C LEU A 36 -2.19 3.99 -6.02
N LEU A 37 -2.84 3.51 -4.96
CA LEU A 37 -2.15 3.01 -3.77
C LEU A 37 -1.27 1.80 -4.08
N PHE A 38 -1.71 0.90 -4.96
CA PHE A 38 -0.93 -0.28 -5.34
C PHE A 38 0.36 0.11 -6.08
N ILE A 39 0.23 0.99 -7.07
CA ILE A 39 1.38 1.52 -7.83
C ILE A 39 2.33 2.27 -6.89
N ALA A 40 1.79 3.20 -6.10
CA ALA A 40 2.58 3.97 -5.14
C ALA A 40 3.31 3.07 -4.12
N SER A 41 2.62 2.08 -3.54
CA SER A 41 3.21 1.16 -2.56
C SER A 41 4.37 0.35 -3.16
N THR A 42 4.21 -0.12 -4.39
CA THR A 42 5.26 -0.88 -5.09
C THR A 42 6.50 -0.01 -5.32
N PHE A 43 6.33 1.24 -5.76
CA PHE A 43 7.43 2.18 -5.94
C PHE A 43 8.13 2.51 -4.62
N VAL A 44 7.37 2.75 -3.54
CA VAL A 44 7.92 3.05 -2.21
C VAL A 44 8.80 1.91 -1.71
N LEU A 45 8.33 0.66 -1.82
CA LEU A 45 9.09 -0.52 -1.39
C LEU A 45 10.39 -0.67 -2.19
N LEU A 46 10.35 -0.44 -3.50
CA LEU A 46 11.54 -0.52 -4.35
C LEU A 46 12.57 0.56 -3.96
N ILE A 47 12.14 1.79 -3.77
CA ILE A 47 13.02 2.90 -3.37
C ILE A 47 13.63 2.64 -1.98
N LEU A 48 12.81 2.23 -1.00
CA LEU A 48 13.30 1.90 0.35
C LEU A 48 14.33 0.77 0.31
N PHE A 49 14.11 -0.26 -0.50
CA PHE A 49 15.05 -1.36 -0.65
C PHE A 49 16.40 -0.89 -1.21
N VAL A 50 16.38 -0.07 -2.28
CA VAL A 50 17.62 0.48 -2.86
C VAL A 50 18.36 1.36 -1.86
N MET A 51 17.66 2.24 -1.14
CA MET A 51 18.26 3.11 -0.12
C MET A 51 18.89 2.32 1.03
N LEU A 52 18.27 1.22 1.46
CA LEU A 52 18.84 0.33 2.47
C LEU A 52 20.13 -0.32 1.99
N VAL A 53 20.16 -0.85 0.76
CA VAL A 53 21.36 -1.50 0.21
C VAL A 53 22.50 -0.50 0.06
N VAL A 54 22.24 0.67 -0.53
CA VAL A 54 23.27 1.71 -0.71
C VAL A 54 23.76 2.24 0.64
N GLY A 55 22.85 2.46 1.58
CA GLY A 55 23.20 2.88 2.94
C GLY A 55 24.07 1.85 3.65
N ALA A 56 23.73 0.55 3.55
CA ALA A 56 24.46 -0.54 4.18
C ALA A 56 25.87 -0.70 3.61
N ILE A 57 26.03 -0.65 2.28
CA ILE A 57 27.35 -0.70 1.63
C ILE A 57 28.19 0.50 2.10
N LYS A 58 27.61 1.71 2.08
CA LYS A 58 28.31 2.93 2.52
C LYS A 58 28.70 2.88 4.00
N TYR A 59 27.90 2.22 4.85
CA TYR A 59 28.19 2.02 6.28
C TYR A 59 29.36 1.04 6.50
N ILE A 60 29.43 -0.03 5.72
CA ILE A 60 30.53 -1.00 5.85
C ILE A 60 31.84 -0.44 5.26
N THR A 61 31.77 0.28 4.14
CA THR A 61 32.95 0.84 3.45
C THR A 61 33.50 2.12 4.09
N SER A 62 32.81 2.72 5.07
CA SER A 62 33.25 4.00 5.67
C SER A 62 34.45 3.88 6.61
N GLY A 63 34.88 2.68 6.98
CA GLY A 63 36.23 2.40 7.50
C GLY A 63 36.65 3.14 8.77
N GLY A 64 35.73 3.76 9.51
CA GLY A 64 36.05 4.55 10.71
C GLY A 64 36.08 6.06 10.52
N GLU A 65 35.96 6.58 9.28
CA GLU A 65 35.92 8.02 9.04
C GLU A 65 34.60 8.63 9.53
N PRO A 66 34.63 9.59 10.48
CA PRO A 66 33.43 10.07 11.18
C PRO A 66 32.42 10.71 10.22
N GLU A 67 32.89 11.41 9.19
CA GLU A 67 32.04 12.12 8.23
C GLU A 67 31.25 11.15 7.33
N LYS A 68 31.90 10.09 6.85
CA LYS A 68 31.26 9.06 6.01
C LYS A 68 30.36 8.15 6.82
N LEU A 69 30.74 7.85 8.07
CA LEU A 69 29.93 7.09 9.01
C LEU A 69 28.64 7.84 9.36
N GLN A 70 28.73 9.13 9.68
CA GLN A 70 27.55 9.93 10.04
C GLN A 70 26.57 10.03 8.85
N GLY A 71 27.07 10.24 7.64
CA GLY A 71 26.26 10.23 6.42
C GLY A 71 25.55 8.88 6.20
N ALA A 72 26.27 7.76 6.34
CA ALA A 72 25.69 6.42 6.16
C ALA A 72 24.65 6.08 7.25
N GLN A 73 24.95 6.42 8.51
CA GLN A 73 24.01 6.23 9.63
C GLN A 73 22.72 7.04 9.44
N ASN A 74 22.81 8.27 8.96
CA ASN A 74 21.62 9.08 8.68
C ASN A 74 20.77 8.43 7.58
N THR A 75 21.39 7.96 6.49
CA THR A 75 20.67 7.22 5.44
C THR A 75 19.98 5.97 5.99
N LEU A 76 20.66 5.16 6.82
CA LEU A 76 20.06 4.00 7.46
C LEU A 76 18.90 4.39 8.38
N LYS A 77 19.06 5.42 9.22
CA LYS A 77 18.01 5.89 10.12
C LYS A 77 16.75 6.29 9.36
N PHE A 78 16.88 7.07 8.29
CA PHE A 78 15.73 7.47 7.48
C PHE A 78 15.08 6.28 6.77
N ALA A 79 15.86 5.33 6.26
CA ALA A 79 15.34 4.13 5.63
C ALA A 79 14.59 3.22 6.61
N ILE A 80 15.09 3.06 7.84
CA ILE A 80 14.44 2.30 8.91
C ILE A 80 13.14 2.99 9.35
N ILE A 81 13.16 4.30 9.57
CA ILE A 81 11.97 5.06 9.97
C ILE A 81 10.89 4.98 8.88
N GLY A 82 11.28 5.15 7.60
CA GLY A 82 10.34 5.03 6.48
C GLY A 82 9.71 3.63 6.39
N THR A 83 10.52 2.58 6.58
CA THR A 83 10.03 1.20 6.60
C THR A 83 9.09 0.95 7.79
N ALA A 84 9.46 1.43 8.98
CA ALA A 84 8.65 1.31 10.18
C ALA A 84 7.31 2.03 10.05
N LEU A 85 7.28 3.22 9.45
CA LEU A 85 6.03 3.95 9.16
C LEU A 85 5.16 3.22 8.15
N PHE A 86 5.75 2.65 7.10
CA PHE A 86 5.01 1.89 6.09
C PHE A 86 4.33 0.66 6.71
N ILE A 87 5.07 -0.12 7.48
CA ILE A 87 4.55 -1.30 8.22
C ILE A 87 3.55 -0.85 9.29
N GLY A 88 3.84 0.25 9.99
CA GLY A 88 2.97 0.83 11.02
C GLY A 88 1.62 1.26 10.47
N SER A 89 1.59 1.88 9.29
CA SER A 89 0.35 2.25 8.59
C SER A 89 -0.52 1.02 8.32
N PHE A 90 0.09 -0.07 7.82
CA PHE A 90 -0.63 -1.33 7.61
C PHE A 90 -1.18 -1.92 8.91
N LEU A 91 -0.38 -1.92 9.99
CA LEU A 91 -0.79 -2.37 11.32
C LEU A 91 -1.98 -1.58 11.86
N ILE A 92 -1.99 -0.25 11.70
CA ILE A 92 -3.09 0.62 12.14
C ILE A 92 -4.36 0.26 11.39
N LEU A 93 -4.30 0.15 10.06
CA LEU A 93 -5.45 -0.23 9.23
C LEU A 93 -6.00 -1.61 9.61
N ASN A 94 -5.11 -2.58 9.85
CA ASN A 94 -5.48 -3.92 10.28
C ASN A 94 -6.13 -3.91 11.68
N THR A 95 -5.57 -3.13 12.61
CA THR A 95 -6.10 -2.99 13.97
C THR A 95 -7.50 -2.38 13.94
N ILE A 96 -7.72 -1.35 13.12
CA ILE A 96 -9.05 -0.75 12.96
C ILE A 96 -10.03 -1.78 12.39
N GLN A 97 -9.61 -2.54 11.39
CA GLN A 97 -10.46 -3.56 10.76
C GLN A 97 -10.86 -4.67 11.75
N VAL A 98 -9.92 -5.18 12.54
CA VAL A 98 -10.20 -6.23 13.52
C VAL A 98 -11.03 -5.71 14.69
N LEU A 99 -10.72 -4.52 15.20
CA LEU A 99 -11.32 -3.97 16.41
C LEU A 99 -12.71 -3.35 16.17
N PHE A 100 -12.91 -2.66 15.05
CA PHE A 100 -14.16 -1.95 14.75
C PHE A 100 -15.09 -2.69 13.80
N LEU A 101 -14.55 -3.55 12.92
CA LEU A 101 -15.35 -4.24 11.89
C LEU A 101 -15.49 -5.75 12.15
N GLY A 102 -14.88 -6.29 13.22
CA GLY A 102 -15.03 -7.67 13.67
C GLY A 102 -14.63 -8.75 12.64
N GLY A 103 -13.96 -8.37 11.55
CA GLY A 103 -13.72 -9.22 10.39
C GLY A 103 -12.43 -10.02 10.50
N ALA A 104 -12.55 -11.32 10.76
CA ALA A 104 -11.49 -12.27 10.47
C ALA A 104 -11.22 -12.30 8.96
N LYS A 105 -9.93 -12.13 8.60
CA LYS A 105 -9.30 -12.37 7.29
C LYS A 105 -10.25 -12.90 6.20
N GLY A 106 -10.61 -12.08 5.21
CA GLY A 106 -11.25 -12.64 4.02
C GLY A 106 -11.77 -11.67 2.96
N ASP A 107 -12.58 -10.68 3.33
CA ASP A 107 -13.24 -9.86 2.32
C ASP A 107 -13.40 -8.41 2.76
N THR A 108 -12.67 -7.54 2.08
CA THR A 108 -12.57 -6.10 2.30
C THR A 108 -13.89 -5.40 1.94
N SER A 109 -14.74 -5.17 2.94
CA SER A 109 -15.99 -4.40 2.79
C SER A 109 -15.87 -2.99 3.38
N LEU A 110 -14.74 -2.30 3.16
CA LEU A 110 -14.56 -0.92 3.63
C LEU A 110 -15.03 0.16 2.64
N PHE A 111 -15.28 -0.22 1.39
CA PHE A 111 -15.75 0.71 0.35
C PHE A 111 -16.86 0.12 -0.52
N LYS A 112 -17.27 -1.13 -0.25
CA LYS A 112 -18.39 -1.79 -0.92
C LYS A 112 -19.73 -1.31 -0.34
N PHE A 113 -20.13 -0.10 -0.71
CA PHE A 113 -21.52 0.35 -0.54
C PHE A 113 -22.42 -0.45 -1.49
N THR A 114 -22.96 -1.57 -1.03
CA THR A 114 -24.01 -2.31 -1.75
C THR A 114 -25.32 -1.53 -1.60
N ILE A 115 -25.67 -0.73 -2.62
CA ILE A 115 -27.02 -0.21 -2.77
C ILE A 115 -27.88 -1.36 -3.33
N PRO A 116 -29.04 -1.68 -2.72
CA PRO A 116 -29.95 -2.67 -3.27
C PRO A 116 -30.42 -2.26 -4.66
N GLU A 117 -30.44 -3.22 -5.57
CA GLU A 117 -30.97 -3.07 -6.92
C GLU A 117 -32.45 -2.65 -6.83
N TYR A 118 -32.79 -1.46 -7.34
CA TYR A 118 -34.18 -1.04 -7.48
C TYR A 118 -34.80 -1.85 -8.62
N LYS A 119 -35.67 -2.78 -8.25
CA LYS A 119 -36.63 -3.40 -9.16
C LYS A 119 -37.92 -2.59 -9.05
N PRO A 120 -38.54 -2.14 -10.16
CA PRO A 120 -39.81 -1.42 -10.10
C PRO A 120 -40.90 -2.26 -9.43
#